data_AF-A0A3M0Y4G9-F1
#
_entry.id   AF-A0A3M0Y4G9-F1
#
_cell.length_a   1.000
_cell.length_b   1.000
_cell.length_c   1.000
_cell.angle_alpha   90.00
_cell.angle_beta   90.00
_cell.angle_gamma   90.00
#
_symmetry.space_group_name_H-M   'P 1'
#
loop_
_entity.id
_entity.type
_entity.pdbx_description
1 polymer ?
#
loop_
_entity_poly.entity_id
_entity_poly.type
_entity_poly.pdbx_seq_one_letter_code
_entity_poly.pdbx_strand_id
1 'polypeptide(L)'
;HGAAAALSPKYAHLVKGIDRSDSLVWDAHKLLLAPATTSAVLHRDASLGYEAFPQEASYLFEGAGAHDWKDIGRRTLECTKRMTALRLYLPLKLHGEAFFAACVERQFDLARDFARLLAEQPDFELFCTPESNIVCWRHRPSWASQETLDDLQDAVRETINRSGEFYLTRTRLPSGVHLRSALMHPLTTLEDLAALVQRIRWEAEALREGRPGASAGACAQ
;
A
#
# COMPACT_ATOMS: atom_id res chain seq x y z
N HIS A 1 -0.26 -4.08 -6.18
CA HIS A 1 0.19 -2.80 -5.58
C HIS A 1 0.98 -1.96 -6.58
N GLY A 2 2.22 -2.34 -6.92
CA GLY A 2 3.12 -1.51 -7.75
C GLY A 2 2.71 -1.28 -9.21
N ALA A 3 1.81 -2.08 -9.77
CA ALA A 3 1.37 -1.96 -11.18
C ALA A 3 0.82 -0.57 -11.55
N ALA A 4 0.30 0.20 -10.58
CA ALA A 4 -0.16 1.56 -10.81
C ALA A 4 0.98 2.53 -11.23
N ALA A 5 2.24 2.19 -10.95
CA ALA A 5 3.39 2.95 -11.43
C ALA A 5 3.43 3.07 -12.97
N ALA A 6 2.83 2.12 -13.70
CA ALA A 6 2.73 2.16 -15.16
C ALA A 6 1.94 3.38 -15.68
N LEU A 7 1.05 3.97 -14.87
CA LEU A 7 0.29 5.16 -15.25
C LEU A 7 1.11 6.46 -15.12
N SER A 8 2.20 6.44 -14.35
CA SER A 8 3.04 7.62 -14.11
C SER A 8 4.20 7.65 -15.09
N PRO A 9 4.34 8.68 -15.94
CA PRO A 9 5.52 8.85 -16.78
C PRO A 9 6.82 8.93 -15.94
N LYS A 10 6.75 9.53 -14.75
CA LYS A 10 7.90 9.65 -13.82
C LYS A 10 8.36 8.31 -13.26
N TYR A 11 7.42 7.41 -12.94
CA TYR A 11 7.70 6.15 -12.22
C TYR A 11 7.50 4.87 -13.03
N ALA A 12 7.07 4.95 -14.28
CA ALA A 12 6.86 3.78 -15.16
C ALA A 12 8.12 2.92 -15.33
N HIS A 13 9.31 3.51 -15.20
CA HIS A 13 10.58 2.77 -15.26
C HIS A 13 10.71 1.69 -14.19
N LEU A 14 10.04 1.83 -13.03
CA LEU A 14 10.05 0.85 -11.93
C LEU A 14 9.32 -0.45 -12.28
N VAL A 15 8.49 -0.43 -13.33
CA VAL A 15 7.76 -1.60 -13.84
C VAL A 15 8.19 -1.94 -15.27
N LYS A 16 9.41 -1.55 -15.67
CA LYS A 16 9.96 -1.91 -16.99
C LYS A 16 9.94 -3.43 -17.18
N GLY A 17 9.37 -3.87 -18.30
CA GLY A 17 9.21 -5.30 -18.62
C GLY A 17 7.87 -5.89 -18.17
N ILE A 18 6.99 -5.11 -17.55
CA ILE A 18 5.60 -5.53 -17.26
C ILE A 18 4.85 -5.95 -18.52
N ASP A 19 5.19 -5.35 -19.66
CA ASP A 19 4.69 -5.66 -20.99
C ASP A 19 5.16 -7.02 -21.54
N ARG A 20 6.01 -7.76 -20.80
CA ARG A 20 6.48 -9.12 -21.11
C ARG A 20 5.77 -10.22 -20.30
N SER A 21 4.90 -9.87 -19.34
CA SER A 21 4.18 -10.86 -18.55
C SER A 21 2.98 -11.46 -19.29
N ASP A 22 2.70 -12.75 -19.11
CA ASP A 22 1.50 -13.39 -19.70
C ASP A 22 0.22 -12.98 -18.98
N SER A 23 0.34 -12.60 -17.71
CA SER A 23 -0.73 -11.99 -16.93
C SER A 23 -0.20 -10.95 -15.95
N LEU A 24 -1.09 -10.09 -15.46
CA LEU A 24 -0.81 -9.04 -14.49
C LEU A 24 -1.99 -8.89 -13.52
N VAL A 25 -1.70 -8.91 -12.22
CA VAL A 25 -2.70 -8.57 -11.19
C VAL A 25 -2.54 -7.10 -10.81
N TRP A 26 -3.65 -6.37 -10.86
CA TRP A 26 -3.68 -4.96 -10.51
C TRP A 26 -4.79 -4.64 -9.51
N ASP A 27 -4.40 -4.02 -8.40
CA ASP A 27 -5.31 -3.57 -7.35
C ASP A 27 -5.57 -2.07 -7.48
N ALA A 28 -6.64 -1.69 -8.18
CA ALA A 28 -7.04 -0.29 -8.30
C ALA A 28 -7.43 0.32 -6.95
N HIS A 29 -7.95 -0.49 -6.03
CA HIS A 29 -8.29 -0.04 -4.67
C HIS A 29 -7.09 0.31 -3.78
N LYS A 30 -5.87 0.22 -4.33
CA LYS A 30 -4.66 0.72 -3.71
C LYS A 30 -4.40 2.14 -4.24
N LEU A 31 -3.49 2.28 -5.18
CA LEU A 31 -2.97 3.60 -5.58
C LEU A 31 -3.93 4.41 -6.48
N LEU A 32 -5.08 3.85 -6.90
CA LEU A 32 -6.05 4.57 -7.73
C LEU A 32 -7.29 5.05 -6.97
N LEU A 33 -7.24 5.07 -5.62
CA LEU A 33 -8.33 5.59 -4.78
C LEU A 33 -9.69 4.88 -4.97
N ALA A 34 -9.72 3.73 -5.64
CA ALA A 34 -10.96 2.98 -5.81
C ALA A 34 -11.37 2.31 -4.48
N PRO A 35 -12.66 2.16 -4.19
CA PRO A 35 -13.09 1.48 -2.97
C PRO A 35 -12.76 -0.02 -3.03
N ALA A 36 -12.40 -0.58 -1.88
CA ALA A 36 -12.13 -2.02 -1.77
C ALA A 36 -13.44 -2.85 -1.88
N THR A 37 -13.41 -4.06 -2.43
CA THR A 37 -12.36 -4.60 -3.32
C THR A 37 -12.59 -4.09 -4.75
N THR A 38 -11.51 -3.64 -5.40
CA THR A 38 -11.49 -3.33 -6.85
C THR A 38 -10.12 -3.75 -7.38
N SER A 39 -10.08 -4.90 -8.06
CA SER A 39 -8.88 -5.50 -8.62
C SER A 39 -9.18 -6.15 -9.97
N ALA A 40 -8.16 -6.25 -10.82
CA ALA A 40 -8.22 -6.87 -12.12
C ALA A 40 -7.10 -7.91 -12.28
N VAL A 41 -7.42 -8.98 -13.00
CA VAL A 41 -6.42 -9.87 -13.60
C VAL A 41 -6.46 -9.59 -15.09
N LEU A 42 -5.33 -9.13 -15.63
CA LEU A 42 -5.15 -8.83 -17.04
C LEU A 42 -4.35 -9.96 -17.65
N HIS A 43 -4.76 -10.44 -18.82
CA HIS A 43 -4.02 -11.46 -19.56
C HIS A 43 -3.53 -10.85 -20.87
N ARG A 44 -2.31 -11.22 -21.29
CA ARG A 44 -1.80 -10.90 -22.63
C ARG A 44 -2.67 -11.57 -23.69
N ASP A 45 -2.92 -12.86 -23.49
CA ASP A 45 -3.82 -13.65 -24.31
C ASP A 45 -5.15 -13.84 -23.57
N ALA A 46 -6.24 -13.39 -24.18
CA ALA A 46 -7.57 -13.48 -23.58
C ALA A 46 -8.05 -14.94 -23.44
N SER A 47 -7.56 -15.89 -24.26
CA SER A 47 -7.99 -17.30 -24.17
C SER A 47 -7.63 -17.92 -22.82
N LEU A 48 -6.50 -17.52 -22.23
CA LEU A 48 -6.02 -18.00 -20.94
C LEU A 48 -7.04 -17.78 -19.81
N GLY A 49 -7.84 -16.71 -19.89
CA GLY A 49 -8.90 -16.46 -18.91
C GLY A 49 -10.02 -17.50 -18.97
N TYR A 50 -10.36 -17.98 -20.16
CA TYR A 50 -11.41 -18.99 -20.39
C TYR A 50 -10.93 -20.42 -20.09
N GLU A 51 -9.64 -20.69 -20.32
CA GLU A 51 -9.03 -22.00 -20.04
C GLU A 51 -8.74 -22.23 -18.56
N ALA A 52 -8.50 -21.15 -17.80
CA ALA A 52 -8.14 -21.25 -16.38
C ALA A 52 -9.29 -21.69 -15.46
N PHE A 53 -10.54 -21.32 -15.80
CA PHE A 53 -11.73 -21.58 -14.99
C PHE A 53 -12.90 -22.07 -15.84
N PRO A 54 -12.78 -23.21 -16.53
CA PRO A 54 -13.87 -23.72 -17.36
C PRO A 54 -15.10 -23.99 -16.49
N GLN A 55 -16.24 -23.46 -16.90
CA GLN A 55 -17.53 -23.63 -16.23
C GLN A 55 -18.53 -24.20 -17.23
N GLU A 56 -19.20 -25.29 -16.85
CA GLU A 56 -20.29 -25.87 -17.62
C GLU A 56 -21.60 -25.67 -16.86
N ALA A 57 -22.49 -24.88 -17.45
CA ALA A 57 -23.84 -24.67 -16.94
C ALA A 57 -24.78 -24.49 -18.13
N SER A 58 -25.48 -25.57 -18.48
CA SER A 58 -26.35 -25.62 -19.67
C SER A 58 -27.48 -24.58 -19.64
N TYR A 59 -27.94 -24.17 -18.45
CA TYR A 59 -28.99 -23.16 -18.29
C TYR A 59 -28.49 -21.71 -18.41
N LEU A 60 -27.17 -21.49 -18.30
CA LEU A 60 -26.59 -20.15 -18.19
C LEU A 60 -25.79 -19.77 -19.43
N PHE A 61 -25.11 -20.74 -20.06
CA PHE A 61 -24.20 -20.49 -21.17
C PHE A 61 -24.63 -21.15 -22.48
N GLU A 62 -25.93 -21.43 -22.63
CA GLU A 62 -26.49 -22.02 -23.85
C GLU A 62 -26.38 -21.03 -25.02
N GLY A 63 -25.89 -21.49 -26.17
CA GLY A 63 -25.72 -20.64 -27.36
C GLY A 63 -24.55 -19.65 -27.30
N ALA A 64 -23.84 -19.55 -26.18
CA ALA A 64 -22.66 -18.71 -26.05
C ALA A 64 -21.44 -19.37 -26.70
N GLY A 65 -20.76 -18.64 -27.60
CA GLY A 65 -19.48 -19.06 -28.17
C GLY A 65 -18.44 -19.33 -27.08
N ALA A 66 -17.46 -20.18 -27.36
CA ALA A 66 -16.43 -20.58 -26.38
C ALA A 66 -15.77 -19.37 -25.68
N HIS A 67 -15.59 -18.24 -26.40
CA HIS A 67 -14.99 -17.01 -25.90
C HIS A 67 -15.94 -15.79 -25.99
N ASP A 68 -17.24 -15.93 -25.65
CA ASP A 68 -18.10 -14.74 -25.53
C ASP A 68 -17.59 -13.84 -24.39
N TRP A 69 -17.29 -12.58 -24.72
CA TRP A 69 -16.73 -11.60 -23.77
C TRP A 69 -17.76 -11.10 -22.76
N LYS A 70 -19.05 -11.23 -23.08
CA LYS A 70 -20.16 -10.79 -22.22
C LYS A 70 -20.34 -11.73 -21.02
N ASP A 71 -20.04 -13.02 -21.22
CA ASP A 71 -20.19 -14.06 -20.20
C ASP A 71 -18.95 -14.14 -19.31
N ILE A 72 -18.77 -13.12 -18.47
CA ILE A 72 -17.63 -13.02 -17.57
C ILE A 72 -17.49 -14.22 -16.62
N GLY A 73 -18.59 -14.90 -16.30
CA GLY A 73 -18.60 -16.08 -15.42
C GLY A 73 -17.83 -17.28 -15.97
N ARG A 74 -17.57 -17.34 -17.30
CA ARG A 74 -16.71 -18.37 -17.92
C ARG A 74 -15.21 -18.12 -17.75
N ARG A 75 -14.83 -16.93 -17.27
CA ARG A 75 -13.43 -16.52 -17.11
C ARG A 75 -13.10 -16.02 -15.70
N THR A 76 -13.98 -16.28 -14.74
CA THR A 76 -13.81 -15.90 -13.34
C THR A 76 -14.23 -17.02 -12.42
N LEU A 77 -13.60 -17.11 -11.25
CA LEU A 77 -14.02 -18.03 -10.19
C LEU A 77 -15.46 -17.79 -9.70
N GLU A 78 -15.91 -16.53 -9.71
CA GLU A 78 -17.25 -16.15 -9.31
C GLU A 78 -18.22 -16.29 -10.49
N CYS A 79 -19.37 -16.94 -10.29
CA CYS A 79 -20.47 -16.89 -11.24
C CYS A 79 -21.23 -15.56 -11.11
N THR A 80 -21.86 -15.33 -9.95
CA THR A 80 -22.48 -14.03 -9.63
C THR A 80 -21.43 -13.06 -9.12
N LYS A 81 -21.28 -11.90 -9.79
CA LYS A 81 -20.27 -10.89 -9.43
C LYS A 81 -20.88 -9.51 -9.22
N ARG A 82 -20.34 -8.76 -8.24
CA ARG A 82 -20.64 -7.33 -8.11
C ARG A 82 -20.05 -6.54 -9.27
N MET A 83 -20.74 -5.49 -9.72
CA MET A 83 -20.30 -4.59 -10.80
C MET A 83 -19.14 -3.66 -10.35
N THR A 84 -18.00 -4.25 -10.00
CA THR A 84 -16.81 -3.53 -9.52
C THR A 84 -16.13 -2.71 -10.62
N ALA A 85 -16.34 -3.04 -11.89
CA ALA A 85 -15.81 -2.29 -13.03
C ALA A 85 -16.24 -0.81 -13.01
N LEU A 86 -17.48 -0.50 -12.59
CA LEU A 86 -17.96 0.89 -12.49
C LEU A 86 -17.19 1.72 -11.46
N ARG A 87 -16.69 1.08 -10.40
CA ARG A 87 -15.89 1.74 -9.35
C ARG A 87 -14.55 2.27 -9.87
N LEU A 88 -14.06 1.71 -10.98
CA LEU A 88 -12.86 2.16 -11.66
C LEU A 88 -13.21 3.03 -12.88
N TYR A 89 -14.19 2.61 -13.68
CA TYR A 89 -14.57 3.27 -14.91
C TYR A 89 -15.09 4.71 -14.69
N LEU A 90 -15.95 4.93 -13.70
CA LEU A 90 -16.52 6.26 -13.46
C LEU A 90 -15.44 7.28 -13.06
N PRO A 91 -14.57 7.02 -12.04
CA PRO A 91 -13.47 7.92 -11.74
C PRO A 91 -12.53 8.15 -12.94
N LEU A 92 -12.23 7.10 -13.71
CA LEU A 92 -11.39 7.22 -14.91
C LEU A 92 -12.01 8.14 -15.97
N LYS A 93 -13.32 8.03 -16.20
CA LYS A 93 -14.04 8.90 -17.14
C LYS A 93 -14.20 10.33 -16.65
N LEU A 94 -14.36 10.53 -15.35
CA LEU A 94 -14.55 11.86 -14.76
C LEU A 94 -13.23 12.65 -14.66
N HIS A 95 -12.14 11.99 -14.31
CA HIS A 95 -10.87 12.65 -13.99
C HIS A 95 -9.76 12.43 -15.03
N GLY A 96 -9.90 11.43 -15.89
CA GLY A 96 -8.87 11.04 -16.87
C GLY A 96 -7.67 10.33 -16.23
N GLU A 97 -6.80 9.79 -17.07
CA GLU A 97 -5.61 9.02 -16.64
C GLU A 97 -4.57 9.90 -15.92
N ALA A 98 -4.41 11.16 -16.35
CA ALA A 98 -3.45 12.10 -15.78
C ALA A 98 -3.69 12.37 -14.28
N PHE A 99 -4.96 12.36 -13.85
CA PHE A 99 -5.29 12.48 -12.42
C PHE A 99 -4.71 11.32 -11.61
N PHE A 100 -4.87 10.08 -12.08
CA PHE A 100 -4.35 8.90 -11.38
C PHE A 100 -2.83 8.83 -11.42
N ALA A 101 -2.21 9.25 -12.53
CA ALA A 101 -0.76 9.43 -12.61
C ALA A 101 -0.26 10.37 -11.50
N ALA A 102 -0.90 11.53 -11.34
CA ALA A 102 -0.58 12.49 -10.29
C ALA A 102 -0.81 11.93 -8.87
N CYS A 103 -1.86 11.13 -8.65
CA CYS A 103 -2.06 10.44 -7.37
C CYS A 103 -0.90 9.48 -7.04
N VAL A 104 -0.48 8.67 -8.02
CA VAL A 104 0.66 7.75 -7.85
C VAL A 104 1.93 8.53 -7.54
N GLU A 105 2.21 9.57 -8.33
CA GLU A 105 3.41 10.41 -8.20
C GLU A 105 3.46 11.08 -6.82
N ARG A 106 2.35 11.68 -6.37
CA ARG A 106 2.26 12.30 -5.04
C ARG A 106 2.63 11.32 -3.93
N GLN A 107 2.07 10.11 -3.94
CA GLN A 107 2.32 9.14 -2.86
C GLN A 107 3.74 8.58 -2.90
N PHE A 108 4.34 8.46 -4.09
CA PHE A 108 5.74 8.02 -4.25
C PHE A 108 6.71 9.12 -3.83
N ASP A 109 6.41 10.36 -4.21
CA ASP A 109 7.19 11.55 -3.82
C ASP A 109 7.17 11.73 -2.31
N LEU A 110 6.00 11.68 -1.68
CA LEU A 110 5.89 11.78 -0.22
C LEU A 110 6.68 10.68 0.50
N ALA A 111 6.68 9.45 -0.02
CA ALA A 111 7.48 8.37 0.56
C ALA A 111 8.99 8.62 0.42
N ARG A 112 9.44 9.17 -0.71
CA ARG A 112 10.84 9.56 -0.91
C ARG A 112 11.23 10.74 -0.03
N ASP A 113 10.36 11.72 0.14
CA ASP A 113 10.57 12.86 1.02
C ASP A 113 10.64 12.43 2.47
N PHE A 114 9.74 11.54 2.91
CA PHE A 114 9.79 10.97 4.25
C PHE A 114 11.05 10.13 4.49
N ALA A 115 11.47 9.34 3.50
CA ALA A 115 12.74 8.61 3.59
C ALA A 115 13.93 9.56 3.73
N ARG A 116 13.99 10.66 2.96
CA ARG A 116 15.03 11.68 3.13
C ARG A 116 15.01 12.30 4.53
N LEU A 117 13.82 12.67 5.01
CA LEU A 117 13.64 13.18 6.37
C LEU A 117 14.19 12.20 7.43
N LEU A 118 13.92 10.89 7.29
CA LEU A 118 14.44 9.88 8.21
C LEU A 118 15.96 9.71 8.09
N ALA A 119 16.52 9.74 6.87
CA ALA A 119 17.95 9.57 6.63
C ALA A 119 18.80 10.71 7.20
N GLU A 120 18.22 11.90 7.37
CA GLU A 120 18.85 13.05 8.02
C GLU A 120 18.90 12.91 9.55
N GLN A 121 18.26 11.89 10.12
CA GLN A 121 18.19 11.66 11.57
C GLN A 121 19.13 10.51 11.98
N PRO A 122 20.09 10.74 12.90
CA PRO A 122 21.07 9.71 13.28
C PRO A 122 20.48 8.55 14.09
N ASP A 123 19.29 8.73 14.65
CA ASP A 123 18.56 7.78 15.46
C ASP A 123 17.47 7.02 14.66
N PHE A 124 17.49 7.11 13.33
CA PHE A 124 16.61 6.34 12.46
C PHE A 124 17.42 5.59 11.40
N GLU A 125 16.91 4.42 11.04
CA GLU A 125 17.52 3.56 10.04
C GLU A 125 16.48 3.19 9.00
N LEU A 126 16.76 3.50 7.73
CA LEU A 126 15.98 3.02 6.59
C LEU A 126 16.44 1.63 6.20
N PHE A 127 15.49 0.75 5.86
CA PHE A 127 15.84 -0.54 5.27
C PHE A 127 16.36 -0.40 3.84
N CYS A 128 15.67 0.41 3.02
CA CYS A 128 16.06 0.71 1.66
C CYS A 128 15.45 2.05 1.20
N THR A 129 15.96 2.59 0.09
CA THR A 129 15.30 3.70 -0.60
C THR A 129 13.95 3.23 -1.15
N PRO A 130 12.84 3.92 -0.86
CA PRO A 130 11.52 3.49 -1.30
C PRO A 130 11.33 3.65 -2.81
N GLU A 131 10.91 2.56 -3.45
CA GLU A 131 10.49 2.50 -4.87
C GLU A 131 8.95 2.49 -5.01
N SER A 132 8.24 2.78 -3.93
CA SER A 132 6.79 2.94 -3.92
C SER A 132 6.38 3.89 -2.81
N ASN A 133 5.08 3.99 -2.54
CA ASN A 133 4.55 4.76 -1.41
C ASN A 133 4.73 4.06 -0.03
N ILE A 134 5.61 3.06 0.07
CA ILE A 134 5.84 2.31 1.30
C ILE A 134 7.28 2.55 1.76
N VAL A 135 7.43 2.98 3.02
CA VAL A 135 8.73 3.19 3.67
C VAL A 135 8.87 2.20 4.82
N CYS A 136 9.97 1.45 4.82
CA CYS A 136 10.35 0.53 5.89
C CYS A 136 11.55 1.11 6.64
N TRP A 137 11.40 1.31 7.95
CA TRP A 137 12.34 2.05 8.77
C TRP A 137 12.25 1.60 10.24
N ARG A 138 13.24 1.92 11.05
CA ARG A 138 13.20 1.66 12.51
C ARG A 138 13.84 2.80 13.28
N HIS A 139 13.37 3.01 14.50
CA HIS A 139 14.00 3.93 15.43
C HIS A 139 15.12 3.20 16.17
N ARG A 140 16.32 3.78 16.16
CA ARG A 140 17.55 3.23 16.73
C ARG A 140 18.20 4.26 17.66
N PRO A 141 17.62 4.48 18.85
CA PRO A 141 18.22 5.40 19.82
C PRO A 141 19.54 4.83 20.33
N SER A 142 20.45 5.71 20.75
CA SER A 142 21.82 5.33 21.15
C SER A 142 21.92 4.39 22.34
N TRP A 143 20.86 4.32 23.16
CA TRP A 143 20.77 3.45 24.34
C TRP A 143 20.20 2.06 24.04
N ALA A 144 19.59 1.85 22.87
CA ALA A 144 19.03 0.55 22.50
C ALA A 144 20.11 -0.35 21.91
N SER A 145 20.23 -1.58 22.44
CA SER A 145 21.11 -2.59 21.87
C SER A 145 20.43 -3.28 20.68
N GLN A 146 21.20 -3.99 19.87
CA GLN A 146 20.64 -4.77 18.76
C GLN A 146 19.65 -5.84 19.24
N GLU A 147 19.82 -6.34 20.46
CA GLU A 147 18.96 -7.36 21.09
C GLU A 147 17.59 -6.80 21.49
N THR A 148 17.53 -5.54 21.91
CA THR A 148 16.28 -4.90 22.37
C THR A 148 15.57 -4.08 21.30
N LEU A 149 16.21 -3.87 20.15
CA LEU A 149 15.73 -2.97 19.10
C LEU A 149 14.41 -3.44 18.48
N ASP A 150 14.25 -4.75 18.29
CA ASP A 150 13.04 -5.35 17.73
C ASP A 150 11.85 -5.17 18.68
N ASP A 151 12.05 -5.48 19.97
CA ASP A 151 11.04 -5.33 21.02
C ASP A 151 10.64 -3.87 21.20
N LEU A 152 11.60 -2.94 21.07
CA LEU A 152 11.33 -1.50 21.09
C LEU A 152 10.37 -1.08 19.97
N GLN A 153 10.57 -1.58 18.73
CA GLN A 153 9.66 -1.25 17.63
C GLN A 153 8.25 -1.76 17.89
N ASP A 154 8.12 -2.99 18.39
CA ASP A 154 6.82 -3.58 18.68
C ASP A 154 6.09 -2.83 19.80
N ALA A 155 6.79 -2.48 20.89
CA ALA A 155 6.24 -1.74 22.01
C ALA A 155 5.81 -0.30 21.63
N VAL A 156 6.67 0.45 20.94
CA VAL A 156 6.35 1.81 20.48
C VAL A 156 5.15 1.80 19.53
N ARG A 157 5.14 0.89 18.55
CA ARG A 157 4.03 0.75 17.60
C ARG A 157 2.72 0.44 18.32
N GLU A 158 2.75 -0.45 19.31
CA GLU A 158 1.54 -0.81 20.07
C GLU A 158 0.97 0.40 20.80
N THR A 159 1.81 1.17 21.50
CA THR A 159 1.38 2.37 22.22
C THR A 159 0.82 3.43 21.27
N ILE A 160 1.49 3.70 20.15
CA ILE A 160 1.02 4.66 19.13
C ILE A 160 -0.30 4.21 18.52
N ASN A 161 -0.43 2.94 18.12
CA ASN A 161 -1.68 2.46 17.53
C ASN A 161 -2.84 2.50 18.54
N ARG A 162 -2.56 2.30 19.82
CA ARG A 162 -3.55 2.37 20.89
C ARG A 162 -3.97 3.80 21.22
N SER A 163 -3.10 4.79 21.02
CA SER A 163 -3.47 6.20 21.17
C SER A 163 -4.48 6.63 20.10
N GLY A 164 -4.41 6.04 18.90
CA GLY A 164 -5.27 6.37 17.78
C GLY A 164 -4.85 7.65 17.04
N GLU A 165 -3.76 8.29 17.46
CA GLU A 165 -3.19 9.47 16.78
C GLU A 165 -2.57 9.09 15.43
N PHE A 166 -1.87 7.97 15.40
CA PHE A 166 -1.30 7.39 14.17
C PHE A 166 -1.59 5.90 14.11
N TYR A 167 -1.48 5.34 12.91
CA TYR A 167 -1.57 3.91 12.69
C TYR A 167 -0.39 3.40 11.87
N LEU A 168 0.40 2.52 12.47
CA LEU A 168 1.57 1.90 11.86
C LEU A 168 1.44 0.38 11.84
N THR A 169 1.98 -0.22 10.78
CA THR A 169 2.24 -1.65 10.75
C THR A 169 3.74 -1.91 10.89
N ARG A 170 4.12 -3.18 11.05
CA ARG A 170 5.52 -3.58 11.08
C ARG A 170 5.75 -4.80 10.20
N THR A 171 7.00 -4.98 9.80
CA THR A 171 7.46 -6.15 9.06
C THR A 171 8.77 -6.66 9.65
N ARG A 172 9.05 -7.96 9.46
CA ARG A 172 10.33 -8.56 9.82
C ARG A 172 11.15 -8.72 8.56
N LEU A 173 12.34 -8.12 8.56
CA LEU A 173 13.32 -8.16 7.47
C LEU A 173 14.58 -8.86 7.98
N PRO A 174 15.54 -9.23 7.10
CA PRO A 174 16.77 -9.90 7.54
C PRO A 174 17.55 -9.14 8.63
N SER A 175 17.46 -7.81 8.66
CA SER A 175 18.09 -6.94 9.66
C SER A 175 17.28 -6.75 10.95
N GLY A 176 16.10 -7.37 11.08
CA GLY A 176 15.22 -7.28 12.25
C GLY A 176 13.85 -6.67 11.95
N VAL A 177 13.15 -6.25 12.99
CA VAL A 177 11.83 -5.60 12.91
C VAL A 177 11.98 -4.17 12.43
N HIS A 178 11.15 -3.81 11.45
CA HIS A 178 11.01 -2.46 10.92
C HIS A 178 9.55 -2.03 10.99
N LEU A 179 9.32 -0.78 11.38
CA LEU A 179 8.08 -0.08 11.17
C LEU A 179 7.85 0.13 9.68
N ARG A 180 6.59 0.06 9.27
CA ARG A 180 6.18 0.12 7.87
C ARG A 180 5.08 1.15 7.71
N SER A 181 5.40 2.23 7.02
CA SER A 181 4.47 3.30 6.68
C SER A 181 4.01 3.13 5.23
N ALA A 182 2.74 2.79 5.01
CA ALA A 182 2.13 2.76 3.68
C ALA A 182 1.33 4.05 3.48
N LEU A 183 1.91 4.99 2.73
CA LEU A 183 1.38 6.35 2.56
C LEU A 183 0.27 6.34 1.51
N MET A 184 -0.93 5.98 1.95
CA MET A 184 -2.10 5.79 1.08
C MET A 184 -3.06 6.98 1.12
N HIS A 185 -3.17 7.64 2.27
CA HIS A 185 -4.15 8.70 2.48
C HIS A 185 -3.75 9.97 1.72
N PRO A 186 -4.63 10.55 0.88
CA PRO A 186 -4.27 11.68 0.01
C PRO A 186 -4.08 12.99 0.78
N LEU A 187 -4.55 13.06 2.04
CA LEU A 187 -4.36 14.24 2.89
C LEU A 187 -3.11 14.16 3.78
N THR A 188 -2.40 13.04 3.82
CA THR A 188 -1.16 12.95 4.61
C THR A 188 -0.09 13.85 4.00
N THR A 189 0.53 14.66 4.85
CA THR A 189 1.57 15.64 4.52
C THR A 189 2.92 15.21 5.09
N LEU A 190 3.99 15.92 4.72
CA LEU A 190 5.31 15.67 5.31
C LEU A 190 5.36 16.14 6.78
N GLU A 191 4.60 17.18 7.12
CA GLU A 191 4.44 17.67 8.49
C GLU A 191 3.84 16.60 9.41
N ASP A 192 2.81 15.87 8.96
CA ASP A 192 2.23 14.75 9.71
C ASP A 192 3.28 13.66 10.00
N LEU A 193 4.15 13.39 9.02
CA LEU A 193 5.21 12.38 9.12
C LEU A 193 6.37 12.86 10.01
N ALA A 194 6.67 14.16 10.02
CA ALA A 194 7.61 14.74 10.96
C ALA A 194 7.07 14.66 12.40
N ALA A 195 5.77 14.93 12.61
CA ALA A 195 5.11 14.76 13.90
C ALA A 195 5.15 13.31 14.38
N LEU A 196 4.93 12.35 13.47
CA LEU A 196 5.09 10.92 13.75
C LEU A 196 6.50 10.58 14.25
N VAL A 197 7.54 11.09 13.59
CA VAL A 197 8.94 10.87 14.01
C VAL A 197 9.19 11.38 15.43
N GLN A 198 8.66 12.55 15.78
CA GLN A 198 8.78 13.07 17.15
C GLN A 198 7.99 12.23 18.15
N ARG A 199 6.79 11.78 17.79
CA ARG A 199 5.98 10.89 18.63
C ARG A 199 6.71 9.58 18.92
N ILE A 200 7.39 9.01 17.92
CA ILE A 200 8.18 7.77 18.07
C ILE A 200 9.31 7.94 19.09
N ARG A 201 10.06 9.04 19.01
CA ARG A 201 11.12 9.37 19.98
C ARG A 201 10.55 9.50 21.39
N TRP A 202 9.46 10.25 21.53
CA TRP A 202 8.79 10.45 22.81
C TRP A 202 8.40 9.13 23.45
N GLU A 203 7.74 8.25 22.69
CA GLU A 203 7.32 6.93 23.21
C GLU A 203 8.50 6.03 23.55
N ALA A 204 9.57 6.07 22.76
CA ALA A 204 10.78 5.30 23.05
C ALA A 204 11.42 5.71 24.39
N GLU A 205 11.55 7.02 24.65
CA GLU A 205 12.07 7.51 25.94
C GLU A 205 11.09 7.23 27.10
N ALA A 206 9.78 7.39 26.89
CA ALA A 206 8.78 7.08 27.91
C ALA A 206 8.84 5.59 28.35
N LEU A 207 8.99 4.68 27.38
CA LEU A 207 9.15 3.25 27.64
C LEU A 207 10.46 2.96 28.38
N ARG A 208 11.55 3.63 28.02
CA ARG A 208 12.85 3.52 28.71
C ARG A 208 12.76 3.94 30.17
N GLU A 209 12.01 5.00 30.47
CA GLU A 209 11.83 5.54 31.82
C GLU A 209 10.73 4.80 32.63
N GLY A 210 10.08 3.78 32.04
CA GLY A 210 9.00 3.03 32.67
C GLY A 210 7.71 3.84 32.85
N ARG A 211 7.53 4.93 32.09
CA ARG A 211 6.31 5.75 32.14
C ARG A 211 5.19 5.10 31.34
N PRO A 212 3.94 5.12 31.81
CA PRO A 212 2.81 4.69 31.00
C PRO A 212 2.68 5.57 29.75
N GLY A 213 2.50 4.94 28.58
CA GLY A 213 2.35 5.63 27.30
C GLY A 213 1.22 6.65 27.30
N ALA A 214 1.42 7.80 26.65
CA ALA A 214 0.46 8.90 26.70
C ALA A 214 -0.86 8.51 26.02
N SER A 215 -1.94 8.42 26.80
CA SER A 215 -3.30 8.27 26.27
C SER A 215 -3.71 9.54 25.51
N ALA A 216 -4.49 9.39 24.45
CA ALA A 216 -4.94 10.49 23.57
C ALA A 216 -5.94 11.47 24.20
N GLY A 217 -5.88 11.71 25.51
CA GLY A 217 -6.88 12.44 26.28
C GLY A 217 -6.57 13.89 26.62
N ALA A 218 -5.46 14.49 26.15
CA ALA A 218 -5.02 15.80 26.66
C ALA A 218 -4.99 16.95 25.63
N CYS A 219 -5.42 16.76 24.38
CA CYS A 219 -5.42 17.82 23.38
C CYS A 219 -6.81 18.04 22.76
N ALA A 220 -7.78 18.40 23.62
CA ALA A 220 -9.06 18.95 23.21
C ALA A 220 -9.58 19.87 24.32
N GLN A 221 -9.01 21.07 24.42
CA GLN A 221 -9.64 22.27 24.97
C GLN A 221 -9.24 23.46 24.11
#